data_AF-A0A098BZ37-F1
#
_entry.id   AF-A0A098BZ37-F1
#
_cell.length_a   1.000
_cell.length_b   1.000
_cell.length_c   1.000
_cell.angle_alpha   90.00
_cell.angle_beta   90.00
_cell.angle_gamma   90.00
#
_symmetry.space_group_name_H-M   'P 1'
#
loop_
_entity.id
_entity.type
_entity.pdbx_description
1 polymer ?
#
loop_
_entity_poly.entity_id
_entity_poly.type
_entity_poly.pdbx_seq_one_letter_code
_entity_poly.pdbx_strand_id
1 'polypeptide(L)'
;MKIEAHNINDTNIAEVISEANVINKVEDGIDLLGNLYYQGFDRIIIYEKNITPVFFDLKTGIAGEILQKFSNYRVQLAIVGDFSKYNSKSLNNFIY
;
A
#
# COMPACT_ATOMS: atom_id res chain seq x y z
N MET A 1 -11.47 3.72 -9.17
CA MET A 1 -10.18 3.01 -9.09
C MET A 1 -9.92 2.34 -10.43
N LYS A 2 -8.72 2.49 -10.98
CA LYS A 2 -8.21 1.80 -12.16
C LYS A 2 -6.93 1.07 -11.74
N ILE A 3 -6.73 -0.16 -12.24
CA ILE A 3 -5.46 -0.88 -12.10
C ILE A 3 -4.73 -0.76 -13.43
N GLU A 4 -3.50 -0.25 -13.39
CA GLU A 4 -2.60 -0.19 -14.53
C GLU A 4 -1.52 -1.26 -14.36
N ALA A 5 -1.43 -2.16 -15.34
CA ALA A 5 -0.48 -3.27 -15.29
C ALA A 5 0.83 -2.86 -15.98
N HIS A 6 1.94 -2.98 -15.28
CA HIS A 6 3.28 -2.81 -15.83
C HIS A 6 3.98 -4.15 -15.85
N ASN A 7 4.67 -4.46 -16.96
CA ASN A 7 5.54 -5.61 -17.05
C ASN A 7 6.98 -5.14 -17.25
N ILE A 8 7.87 -5.46 -16.30
CA ILE A 8 9.28 -5.08 -16.35
C ILE A 8 10.11 -6.31 -16.02
N ASN A 9 10.94 -6.78 -16.94
CA ASN A 9 11.80 -7.95 -16.74
C ASN A 9 11.02 -9.16 -16.18
N ASP A 10 9.92 -9.53 -16.85
CA ASP A 10 9.01 -10.62 -16.45
C ASP A 10 8.33 -10.45 -15.07
N THR A 11 8.41 -9.26 -14.47
CA THR A 11 7.72 -8.91 -13.24
C THR A 11 6.44 -8.16 -13.55
N ASN A 12 5.31 -8.64 -13.06
CA ASN A 12 4.01 -7.97 -13.17
C ASN A 12 3.76 -7.06 -11.97
N ILE A 13 3.58 -5.77 -12.23
CA ILE A 13 3.38 -4.75 -11.21
C ILE A 13 2.00 -4.12 -11.43
N ALA A 14 1.17 -4.13 -10.41
CA ALA A 14 -0.09 -3.41 -10.40
C ALA A 14 0.11 -2.00 -9.84
N GLU A 15 -0.14 -0.97 -10.64
CA GLU A 15 -0.26 0.39 -10.17
C GLU A 15 -1.74 0.72 -9.93
N VAL A 16 -2.04 1.14 -8.69
CA VAL A 16 -3.39 1.52 -8.28
C VAL A 16 -3.58 3.02 -8.52
N ILE A 17 -4.37 3.37 -9.54
CA ILE A 17 -4.66 4.76 -9.91
C ILE A 17 -6.07 5.12 -9.42
N SER A 18 -6.15 6.09 -8.52
CA SER A 18 -7.41 6.57 -7.96
C SER A 18 -7.34 8.05 -7.57
N GLU A 19 -8.46 8.75 -7.75
CA GLU A 19 -8.68 10.11 -7.22
C GLU A 19 -9.21 10.11 -5.78
N ALA A 20 -9.67 8.96 -5.29
CA ALA A 20 -10.19 8.77 -3.94
C ALA A 20 -9.32 7.81 -3.13
N ASN A 21 -9.51 7.81 -1.81
CA ASN A 21 -8.91 6.82 -0.92
C ASN A 21 -9.33 5.41 -1.31
N VAL A 22 -8.34 4.53 -1.43
CA VAL A 22 -8.49 3.10 -1.66
C VAL A 22 -8.40 2.34 -0.33
N ILE A 23 -7.54 2.78 0.59
CA ILE A 23 -7.37 2.15 1.91
C ILE A 23 -7.83 3.13 2.99
N ASN A 24 -9.02 2.92 3.55
CA ASN A 24 -9.54 3.71 4.68
C ASN A 24 -9.47 2.95 6.01
N LYS A 25 -9.46 1.62 5.96
CA LYS A 25 -9.40 0.71 7.12
C LYS A 25 -8.63 -0.56 6.73
N VAL A 26 -8.41 -1.44 7.72
CA VAL A 26 -7.61 -2.67 7.55
C VAL A 26 -8.21 -3.57 6.46
N GLU A 27 -9.52 -3.73 6.45
CA GLU A 27 -10.22 -4.61 5.51
C GLU A 27 -9.99 -4.17 4.06
N ASP A 28 -10.00 -2.85 3.79
CA ASP A 28 -9.79 -2.33 2.43
C ASP A 28 -8.40 -2.72 1.88
N GLY A 29 -7.37 -2.71 2.74
CA GLY A 29 -6.02 -3.11 2.37
C GLY A 29 -5.91 -4.62 2.09
N ILE A 30 -6.65 -5.44 2.85
CA ILE A 30 -6.71 -6.89 2.65
C ILE A 30 -7.47 -7.22 1.37
N ASP A 31 -8.59 -6.54 1.11
CA ASP A 31 -9.39 -6.72 -0.10
C ASP A 31 -8.60 -6.33 -1.35
N LEU A 32 -7.86 -5.21 -1.29
CA LEU A 32 -6.97 -4.78 -2.37
C LEU A 32 -5.89 -5.85 -2.66
N LEU A 33 -5.22 -6.33 -1.61
CA LEU A 33 -4.22 -7.38 -1.72
C LEU A 33 -4.81 -8.65 -2.35
N GLY A 34 -5.94 -9.14 -1.84
CA GLY A 34 -6.57 -10.35 -2.33
C GLY A 34 -6.98 -10.25 -3.80
N ASN A 35 -7.54 -9.11 -4.20
CA ASN A 35 -7.94 -8.86 -5.58
C ASN A 35 -6.74 -8.86 -6.54
N LEU A 36 -5.69 -8.09 -6.23
CA LEU A 36 -4.52 -7.99 -7.09
C LEU A 36 -3.70 -9.29 -7.11
N TYR A 37 -3.61 -9.99 -5.98
CA TYR A 37 -2.96 -11.29 -5.90
C TYR A 37 -3.68 -12.33 -6.76
N TYR A 38 -5.02 -12.38 -6.74
CA TYR A 38 -5.80 -13.28 -7.59
C TYR A 38 -5.62 -13.00 -9.09
N GLN A 39 -5.38 -11.73 -9.45
CA GLN A 39 -5.05 -11.33 -10.82
C GLN A 39 -3.60 -11.66 -11.23
N GLY A 40 -2.78 -12.20 -10.33
CA GLY A 40 -1.41 -12.63 -10.61
C GLY A 40 -0.35 -11.52 -10.44
N PHE A 41 -0.68 -10.43 -9.75
CA PHE A 41 0.31 -9.41 -9.38
C PHE A 41 0.98 -9.76 -8.06
N ASP A 42 2.31 -9.80 -8.06
CA ASP A 42 3.13 -10.00 -6.87
C ASP A 42 3.82 -8.71 -6.41
N ARG A 43 3.63 -7.61 -7.15
CA ARG A 43 4.08 -6.26 -6.77
C ARG A 43 2.98 -5.23 -6.98
N ILE A 44 2.85 -4.32 -6.03
CA ILE A 44 1.77 -3.32 -6.00
C ILE A 44 2.37 -1.94 -5.72
N ILE A 45 2.01 -0.96 -6.54
CA ILE A 45 2.27 0.45 -6.32
C ILE A 45 0.95 1.12 -5.93
N ILE A 46 0.94 1.81 -4.80
CA ILE A 46 -0.16 2.67 -4.37
C ILE A 46 0.39 4.02 -3.98
N TYR A 47 -0.41 5.07 -4.18
CA TYR A 47 0.00 6.41 -3.80
C TYR A 47 -0.43 6.72 -2.36
N GLU A 48 0.41 7.46 -1.64
CA GLU A 48 0.12 7.94 -0.29
C GLU A 48 -1.25 8.64 -0.22
N LYS A 49 -1.57 9.47 -1.22
CA LYS A 49 -2.88 10.16 -1.33
C LYS A 49 -4.09 9.23 -1.36
N ASN A 50 -3.89 7.94 -1.66
CA ASN A 50 -4.94 6.93 -1.71
C ASN A 50 -5.07 6.12 -0.42
N ILE A 51 -4.31 6.47 0.61
CA ILE A 51 -4.31 5.81 1.91
C ILE A 51 -4.74 6.83 2.96
N THR A 52 -5.60 6.41 3.90
CA THR A 52 -5.99 7.25 5.02
C THR A 52 -4.77 7.74 5.81
N PRO A 53 -4.73 9.01 6.25
CA PRO A 53 -3.66 9.52 7.12
C PRO A 53 -3.45 8.69 8.40
N VAL A 54 -4.50 8.00 8.87
CA VAL A 54 -4.47 7.12 10.04
C VAL A 54 -3.46 5.98 9.87
N PHE A 55 -3.24 5.49 8.64
CA PHE A 55 -2.22 4.49 8.35
C PHE A 55 -0.82 4.98 8.73
N PHE A 56 -0.53 6.26 8.50
CA PHE A 56 0.79 6.84 8.77
C PHE A 56 1.00 7.22 10.24
N ASP A 57 -0.05 7.16 11.06
CA ASP A 57 0.07 7.13 12.52
C ASP A 57 0.28 5.68 12.99
N LEU A 58 1.55 5.27 13.09
CA LEU A 58 1.94 3.91 13.47
C LEU A 58 1.43 3.48 14.87
N LYS A 59 1.01 4.41 15.73
CA LYS A 59 0.43 4.07 17.04
C LYS A 59 -0.93 3.39 16.92
N THR A 60 -1.61 3.56 15.80
CA THR A 60 -2.94 2.98 15.55
C THR A 60 -2.89 1.48 15.27
N GLY A 61 -1.71 0.93 14.93
CA GLY A 61 -1.54 -0.49 14.59
C GLY A 61 -2.00 -0.87 13.17
N ILE A 62 -2.81 -0.04 12.51
CA ILE A 62 -3.39 -0.30 11.18
C ILE A 62 -2.30 -0.60 10.13
N ALA A 63 -1.22 0.18 10.12
CA ALA A 63 -0.10 -0.07 9.21
C ALA A 63 0.51 -1.45 9.41
N GLY A 64 0.74 -1.86 10.66
CA GLY A 64 1.30 -3.16 11.00
C GLY A 64 0.39 -4.30 10.52
N GLU A 65 -0.91 -4.21 10.79
CA GLU A 65 -1.88 -5.22 10.36
C GLU A 65 -1.92 -5.39 8.85
N ILE A 66 -1.94 -4.29 8.10
CA ILE A 66 -1.94 -4.33 6.63
C ILE A 66 -0.60 -4.84 6.10
N LEU A 67 0.52 -4.24 6.49
CA LEU A 67 1.85 -4.58 5.98
C LEU A 67 2.23 -6.03 6.29
N GLN A 68 1.81 -6.56 7.45
CA GLN A 68 2.01 -7.97 7.78
C GLN A 68 1.32 -8.90 6.78
N LYS A 69 0.13 -8.55 6.27
CA LYS A 69 -0.55 -9.35 5.23
C LYS A 69 0.25 -9.35 3.94
N PHE A 70 0.69 -8.20 3.45
CA PHE A 70 1.55 -8.12 2.26
C PHE A 70 2.80 -8.99 2.43
N SER A 71 3.44 -8.95 3.60
CA SER A 71 4.57 -9.83 3.91
C SER A 71 4.21 -11.32 3.91
N ASN A 72 3.08 -11.71 4.52
CA ASN A 72 2.64 -13.12 4.60
C ASN A 72 2.38 -13.72 3.22
N TYR A 73 1.76 -12.95 2.33
CA TYR A 73 1.49 -13.35 0.95
C TYR A 73 2.68 -13.13 0.01
N ARG A 74 3.81 -12.64 0.52
CA ARG A 74 5.03 -12.33 -0.25
C ARG A 74 4.79 -11.36 -1.40
N VAL A 75 3.83 -10.44 -1.23
CA VAL A 75 3.54 -9.38 -2.20
C VAL A 75 4.31 -8.13 -1.81
N GLN A 76 5.07 -7.58 -2.77
CA GLN A 76 5.86 -6.37 -2.54
C GLN A 76 4.98 -5.14 -2.69
N LEU A 77 4.94 -4.29 -1.66
CA LEU A 77 4.20 -3.03 -1.68
C LEU A 77 5.15 -1.85 -1.75
N ALA A 78 4.91 -0.95 -2.71
CA ALA A 78 5.49 0.37 -2.75
C ALA A 78 4.41 1.42 -2.49
N ILE A 79 4.62 2.27 -1.49
CA ILE A 79 3.78 3.44 -1.23
C ILE A 79 4.54 4.67 -1.71
N VAL A 80 3.98 5.40 -2.66
CA VAL A 80 4.64 6.54 -3.33
C VAL A 80 3.95 7.85 -2.97
N GLY A 81 4.71 8.84 -2.51
CA GLY A 81 4.18 10.17 -2.25
C GLY A 81 5.07 11.02 -1.38
N ASP A 82 4.49 12.13 -0.90
CA ASP A 82 5.17 13.06 0.01
C ASP A 82 4.82 12.74 1.46
N PHE A 83 5.82 12.23 2.18
CA PHE A 83 5.69 11.88 3.60
C PHE A 83 6.13 13.01 4.55
N SER A 84 6.67 14.12 4.03
CA SER A 84 7.18 15.23 4.85
C SER A 84 6.11 15.91 5.72
N LYS A 85 4.84 15.82 5.29
CA LYS A 85 3.67 16.31 6.03
C LYS A 85 3.38 15.52 7.32
N TYR A 86 3.92 14.31 7.46
CA TYR A 86 3.74 13.52 8.68
C TYR A 86 4.84 13.84 9.68
N ASN A 87 4.52 14.65 10.68
CA ASN A 87 5.46 14.97 11.76
C ASN A 87 5.50 13.85 12.82
N SER A 88 5.98 12.67 12.44
CA SER A 88 6.06 11.48 13.29
C SER A 88 7.45 10.89 13.30
N LYS A 89 8.11 10.93 14.47
CA LYS A 89 9.42 10.28 14.67
C LYS A 89 9.37 8.78 14.39
N SER A 90 8.29 8.11 14.79
CA SER A 90 8.13 6.67 14.56
C SER A 90 8.00 6.34 13.08
N LEU A 91 7.26 7.15 12.32
CA LEU A 91 7.13 6.96 10.87
C LEU A 91 8.46 7.23 10.16
N ASN A 92 9.16 8.31 10.52
CA ASN A 92 10.46 8.63 9.94
C ASN A 92 11.47 7.50 10.18
N ASN A 93 11.53 6.96 11.39
CA ASN A 93 12.38 5.80 11.73
C ASN A 93 11.92 4.48 11.07
N PHE A 94 10.70 4.41 10.57
CA PHE A 94 10.18 3.24 9.86
C PHE A 94 10.55 3.28 8.37
N ILE A 95 10.67 4.48 7.79
CA ILE A 95 10.99 4.70 6.37
C ILE A 95 12.51 4.69 6.11
N TYR A 96 13.33 5.20 7.05
CA TYR A 96 14.79 5.33 6.94
C TYR A 96 15.53 4.45 7.94
#